data_AF-Q3AAP1-F1
#
_entry.id   AF-Q3AAP1-F1
#
_cell.length_a   1.000
_cell.length_b   1.000
_cell.length_c   1.000
_cell.angle_alpha   90.00
_cell.angle_beta   90.00
_cell.angle_gamma   90.00
#
_symmetry.space_group_name_H-M   'P 1'
#
loop_
_entity.id
_entity.type
_entity.pdbx_description
1 polymer ?
#
loop_
_entity_poly.entity_id
_entity_poly.type
_entity_poly.pdbx_seq_one_letter_code
_entity_poly.pdbx_strand_id
1 'polypeptide(L)'
;MVAYIVTRLTISPVLNLLIKTGHLRQNFRGELIPQSGGVVFLLVMLLVAPLILIFSRGSYWFLFYSGVSTMTFLGIIDDFLGDARAKGLKGHFKKLIFEHELTTGALKAIGGAFLALMLTVKEPFWYFIVDFLLIVLGINFMNLFDLRPGRAGKVFILIGLIIGISYFNYPAVTFLFLALGIISAYLPLDLKAKVMMGDAGSNVLGFILGYSGVLLFSFKVKVGVVVFLILFHLFTEKYSLTEIIKNNRVLSYLDELGR
;
A
#
# COMPACT_ATOMS: atom_id res chain seq x y z
N MET A 1 -17.00 -0.50 9.86
CA MET A 1 -17.47 -1.67 10.64
C MET A 1 -17.57 -2.94 9.80
N VAL A 2 -18.35 -2.96 8.71
CA VAL A 2 -18.52 -4.15 7.84
C VAL A 2 -17.17 -4.75 7.41
N ALA A 3 -16.28 -3.93 6.86
CA ALA A 3 -14.96 -4.40 6.39
C ALA A 3 -14.10 -5.05 7.49
N TYR A 4 -14.17 -4.53 8.72
CA TYR A 4 -13.50 -5.11 9.88
C TYR A 4 -14.04 -6.51 10.18
N ILE A 5 -15.37 -6.66 10.24
CA ILE A 5 -16.03 -7.95 10.52
C ILE A 5 -15.69 -8.97 9.43
N VAL A 6 -15.84 -8.59 8.15
CA VAL A 6 -15.52 -9.47 7.02
C VAL A 6 -14.05 -9.88 7.07
N THR A 7 -13.12 -8.95 7.36
CA THR A 7 -11.69 -9.30 7.53
C THR A 7 -11.47 -10.32 8.64
N ARG A 8 -12.12 -10.17 9.80
CA ARG A 8 -12.00 -11.12 10.92
C ARG A 8 -12.49 -12.53 10.55
N LEU A 9 -13.49 -12.63 9.67
CA LEU A 9 -14.00 -13.92 9.18
C LEU A 9 -13.12 -14.53 8.08
N THR A 10 -12.54 -13.69 7.21
CA THR A 10 -11.78 -14.14 6.03
C THR A 10 -10.29 -14.40 6.31
N ILE A 11 -9.69 -13.71 7.28
CA ILE A 11 -8.23 -13.76 7.49
C ILE A 11 -7.75 -15.17 7.85
N SER A 12 -8.38 -15.87 8.78
CA SER A 12 -7.93 -17.19 9.21
C SER A 12 -8.00 -18.25 8.09
N PRO A 13 -9.10 -18.38 7.33
CA PRO A 13 -9.13 -19.26 6.16
C PRO A 13 -8.02 -18.98 5.14
N VAL A 14 -7.77 -17.70 4.82
CA VAL A 14 -6.74 -17.31 3.84
C VAL A 14 -5.35 -17.63 4.36
N LEU A 15 -5.03 -17.31 5.62
CA LEU A 15 -3.73 -17.65 6.19
C LEU A 15 -3.51 -19.17 6.26
N ASN A 16 -4.55 -19.94 6.61
CA ASN A 16 -4.47 -21.40 6.60
C ASN A 16 -4.20 -21.95 5.20
N LEU A 17 -4.76 -21.35 4.16
CA LEU A 17 -4.47 -21.72 2.77
C LEU A 17 -2.98 -21.48 2.45
N LEU A 18 -2.45 -20.29 2.75
CA LEU A 18 -1.04 -19.94 2.51
C LEU A 18 -0.08 -20.87 3.25
N ILE A 19 -0.41 -21.22 4.49
CA ILE A 19 0.37 -22.18 5.29
C ILE A 19 0.34 -23.57 4.65
N LYS A 20 -0.85 -24.05 4.24
CA LYS A 20 -1.01 -25.37 3.62
C LYS A 20 -0.27 -25.49 2.28
N THR A 21 -0.21 -24.42 1.50
CA THR A 21 0.52 -24.41 0.21
C THR A 21 2.02 -24.15 0.38
N GLY A 22 2.51 -23.99 1.62
CA GLY A 22 3.92 -23.74 1.89
C GLY A 22 4.40 -22.34 1.51
N HIS A 23 3.48 -21.37 1.31
CA HIS A 23 3.84 -19.98 0.99
C HIS A 23 4.29 -19.24 2.26
N LEU A 24 5.44 -19.66 2.77
CA LEU A 24 6.03 -19.22 4.03
C LEU A 24 7.34 -18.49 3.78
N ARG A 25 7.65 -17.51 4.63
CA ARG A 25 8.93 -16.79 4.62
C ARG A 25 9.46 -16.63 6.04
N GLN A 26 10.78 -16.62 6.19
CA GLN A 26 11.43 -16.34 7.47
C GLN A 26 11.26 -14.87 7.84
N ASN A 27 10.67 -14.61 9.01
CA ASN A 27 10.54 -13.27 9.55
C ASN A 27 11.87 -12.74 10.11
N PHE A 28 11.85 -11.52 10.64
CA PHE A 28 13.03 -10.89 11.25
C PHE A 28 13.58 -11.64 12.48
N ARG A 29 12.81 -12.59 13.06
CA ARG A 29 13.21 -13.50 14.13
C ARG A 29 13.66 -14.89 13.62
N GLY A 30 13.64 -15.11 12.30
CA GLY A 30 13.95 -16.40 11.67
C GLY A 30 12.80 -17.41 11.66
N GLU A 31 11.60 -17.03 12.14
CA GLU A 31 10.43 -17.92 12.20
C GLU A 31 9.72 -17.95 10.84
N LEU A 32 9.31 -19.15 10.40
CA LEU A 32 8.52 -19.31 9.18
C LEU A 32 7.06 -18.90 9.42
N ILE A 33 6.61 -17.88 8.71
CA ILE A 33 5.25 -17.34 8.80
C ILE A 33 4.67 -17.13 7.40
N PRO A 34 3.33 -17.12 7.22
CA PRO A 34 2.72 -16.89 5.91
C PRO A 34 3.14 -15.55 5.30
N GLN A 35 3.59 -15.60 4.05
CA GLN A 35 3.94 -14.44 3.21
C GLN A 35 2.69 -13.96 2.44
N SER A 36 2.68 -12.71 1.96
CA SER A 36 1.58 -12.16 1.13
C SER A 36 0.22 -12.13 1.84
N GLY A 37 0.20 -11.97 3.16
CA GLY A 37 -1.06 -11.87 3.91
C GLY A 37 -1.93 -10.69 3.48
N GLY A 38 -1.35 -9.68 2.82
CA GLY A 38 -2.05 -8.56 2.20
C GLY A 38 -3.08 -8.93 1.15
N VAL A 39 -3.04 -10.14 0.57
CA VAL A 39 -4.08 -10.64 -0.35
C VAL A 39 -5.48 -10.61 0.27
N VAL A 40 -5.57 -10.73 1.60
CA VAL A 40 -6.83 -10.56 2.35
C VAL A 40 -7.49 -9.22 2.06
N PHE A 41 -6.72 -8.16 1.78
CA PHE A 41 -7.27 -6.81 1.56
C PHE A 41 -8.13 -6.78 0.30
N LEU A 42 -7.60 -7.27 -0.83
CA LEU A 42 -8.38 -7.36 -2.08
C LEU A 42 -9.61 -8.25 -1.90
N LEU A 43 -9.44 -9.43 -1.30
CA LEU A 43 -10.56 -10.36 -1.09
C LEU A 43 -11.69 -9.72 -0.29
N VAL A 44 -11.38 -9.05 0.82
CA VAL A 44 -12.38 -8.36 1.63
C VAL A 44 -13.01 -7.19 0.85
N MET A 45 -12.21 -6.41 0.12
CA MET A 45 -12.75 -5.30 -0.68
C MET A 45 -13.72 -5.78 -1.76
N LEU A 46 -13.44 -6.92 -2.41
CA LEU A 46 -14.33 -7.55 -3.39
C LEU A 46 -15.61 -8.10 -2.72
N LEU A 47 -15.49 -8.73 -1.55
CA LEU A 47 -16.66 -9.24 -0.81
C LEU A 47 -17.59 -8.11 -0.34
N VAL A 48 -17.05 -6.94 -0.01
CA VAL A 48 -17.83 -5.76 0.41
C VAL A 48 -18.32 -4.94 -0.79
N ALA A 49 -17.76 -5.14 -1.99
CA ALA A 49 -18.07 -4.34 -3.18
C ALA A 49 -19.57 -4.30 -3.54
N PRO A 50 -20.33 -5.41 -3.53
CA PRO A 50 -21.75 -5.37 -3.87
C PRO A 50 -22.55 -4.43 -2.96
N LEU A 51 -22.23 -4.41 -1.66
CA LEU A 51 -22.88 -3.52 -0.70
C LEU A 51 -22.60 -2.05 -1.05
N ILE A 52 -21.35 -1.73 -1.38
CA ILE A 52 -20.96 -0.36 -1.74
C ILE A 52 -21.64 0.09 -3.03
N LEU A 53 -21.67 -0.76 -4.06
CA LEU A 53 -22.23 -0.44 -5.38
C LEU A 53 -23.75 -0.23 -5.37
N ILE A 54 -24.45 -0.76 -4.35
CA ILE A 54 -25.87 -0.44 -4.12
C ILE A 54 -26.04 1.04 -3.75
N PHE A 55 -25.13 1.60 -2.94
CA PHE A 55 -25.24 2.96 -2.40
C PHE A 55 -24.40 3.99 -3.15
N SER A 56 -23.42 3.58 -3.96
CA SER A 56 -22.51 4.47 -4.67
C SER A 56 -22.23 3.97 -6.08
N ARG A 57 -22.53 4.80 -7.09
CA ARG A 57 -22.38 4.45 -8.52
C ARG A 57 -21.36 5.31 -9.27
N GLY A 58 -20.35 5.81 -8.55
CA GLY A 58 -19.29 6.62 -9.15
C GLY A 58 -18.30 5.81 -9.99
N SER A 59 -17.83 6.38 -11.10
CA SER A 59 -16.78 5.79 -11.97
C SER A 59 -15.45 5.56 -11.24
N TYR A 60 -15.23 6.31 -10.16
CA TYR A 60 -14.03 6.21 -9.32
C TYR A 60 -13.97 4.87 -8.55
N TRP A 61 -15.10 4.17 -8.29
CA TRP A 61 -15.05 2.81 -7.74
C TRP A 61 -14.46 1.78 -8.72
N PHE A 62 -14.76 1.92 -10.00
CA PHE A 62 -14.21 1.03 -11.02
C PHE A 62 -12.68 1.15 -11.06
N LEU A 63 -12.16 2.38 -11.16
CA LEU A 63 -10.71 2.64 -11.17
C LEU A 63 -10.05 2.22 -9.85
N PHE A 64 -10.72 2.41 -8.72
CA PHE A 64 -10.25 1.91 -7.43
C PHE A 64 -10.06 0.40 -7.42
N TYR A 65 -11.09 -0.37 -7.81
CA TYR A 65 -11.02 -1.83 -7.83
C TYR A 65 -10.02 -2.36 -8.86
N SER A 66 -9.92 -1.72 -10.03
CA SER A 66 -8.88 -2.02 -11.00
C SER A 66 -7.50 -1.80 -10.38
N GLY A 67 -7.27 -0.65 -9.73
CA GLY A 67 -5.99 -0.32 -9.13
C GLY A 67 -5.61 -1.24 -7.97
N VAL A 68 -6.52 -1.52 -7.04
CA VAL A 68 -6.26 -2.48 -5.95
C VAL A 68 -5.97 -3.87 -6.51
N SER A 69 -6.72 -4.32 -7.53
CA SER A 69 -6.48 -5.63 -8.15
C SER A 69 -5.11 -5.69 -8.82
N THR A 70 -4.74 -4.67 -9.60
CA THR A 70 -3.42 -4.59 -10.24
C THR A 70 -2.30 -4.58 -9.20
N MET A 71 -2.42 -3.79 -8.13
CA MET A 71 -1.37 -3.70 -7.12
C MET A 71 -1.25 -4.96 -6.27
N THR A 72 -2.37 -5.62 -5.97
CA THR A 72 -2.34 -6.93 -5.31
C THR A 72 -1.67 -7.96 -6.21
N PHE A 73 -2.04 -8.02 -7.49
CA PHE A 73 -1.48 -8.98 -8.44
C PHE A 73 0.04 -8.78 -8.64
N LEU A 74 0.48 -7.56 -8.90
CA LEU A 74 1.90 -7.23 -9.01
C LEU A 74 2.65 -7.50 -7.70
N GLY A 75 2.01 -7.21 -6.56
CA GLY A 75 2.60 -7.49 -5.26
C GLY A 75 2.74 -8.98 -4.95
N ILE A 76 1.79 -9.81 -5.37
CA ILE A 76 1.91 -11.28 -5.34
C ILE A 76 3.08 -11.71 -6.22
N ILE A 77 3.18 -11.20 -7.45
CA ILE A 77 4.31 -11.52 -8.34
C ILE A 77 5.64 -11.18 -7.65
N ASP A 78 5.75 -10.02 -7.00
CA ASP A 78 6.93 -9.63 -6.23
C ASP A 78 7.21 -10.56 -5.05
N ASP A 79 6.20 -10.93 -4.30
CA ASP A 79 6.37 -11.81 -3.15
C ASP A 79 6.81 -13.23 -3.55
N PHE A 80 6.41 -13.70 -4.75
CA PHE A 80 6.76 -15.03 -5.26
C PHE A 80 8.06 -15.07 -6.06
N LEU A 81 8.29 -14.07 -6.92
CA LEU A 81 9.40 -14.04 -7.88
C LEU A 81 10.51 -13.05 -7.50
N GLY A 82 10.31 -12.22 -6.48
CA GLY A 82 11.22 -11.15 -6.10
C GLY A 82 12.58 -11.67 -5.64
N ASP A 83 13.62 -11.34 -6.41
CA ASP A 83 15.00 -11.63 -6.05
C ASP A 83 15.47 -10.63 -4.97
N ALA A 84 15.95 -11.13 -3.83
CA ALA A 84 16.38 -10.31 -2.69
C ALA A 84 17.56 -9.36 -3.01
N ARG A 85 18.19 -9.52 -4.17
CA ARG A 85 19.41 -8.81 -4.61
C ARG A 85 19.16 -7.41 -5.17
N ALA A 86 17.96 -7.09 -5.67
CA ALA A 86 17.66 -5.77 -6.23
C ALA A 86 16.76 -4.95 -5.28
N LYS A 87 17.34 -4.00 -4.53
CA LYS A 87 16.60 -3.08 -3.67
C LYS A 87 16.94 -1.61 -3.99
N GLY A 88 15.95 -0.73 -3.84
CA GLY A 88 16.08 0.71 -4.00
C GLY A 88 15.87 1.22 -5.43
N LEU A 89 15.53 2.51 -5.57
CA LEU A 89 15.20 3.14 -6.85
C LEU A 89 16.35 3.02 -7.86
N LYS A 90 17.59 3.30 -7.45
CA LYS A 90 18.78 3.14 -8.31
C LYS A 90 18.98 1.71 -8.82
N GLY A 91 18.66 0.69 -8.03
CA GLY A 91 18.76 -0.72 -8.43
C GLY A 91 17.75 -1.05 -9.53
N HIS A 92 16.49 -0.64 -9.35
CA HIS A 92 15.44 -0.84 -10.36
C HIS A 92 15.69 -0.04 -11.64
N PHE A 93 16.11 1.22 -11.53
CA PHE A 93 16.47 2.05 -12.68
C PHE A 93 17.67 1.48 -13.44
N LYS A 94 18.68 0.97 -12.73
CA LYS A 94 19.85 0.36 -13.37
C LYS A 94 19.47 -0.91 -14.12
N LYS A 95 18.66 -1.79 -13.53
CA LYS A 95 18.16 -2.99 -14.21
C LYS A 95 17.32 -2.66 -15.45
N LEU A 96 16.41 -1.70 -15.34
CA LEU A 96 15.52 -1.34 -16.44
C LEU A 96 16.29 -0.73 -17.62
N ILE A 97 17.25 0.17 -17.35
CA ILE A 97 17.95 0.93 -18.39
C ILE A 97 19.14 0.15 -18.96
N PHE A 98 19.92 -0.53 -18.12
CA PHE A 98 21.16 -1.18 -18.55
C PHE A 98 20.98 -2.66 -18.84
N GLU A 99 20.05 -3.35 -18.17
CA GLU A 99 19.85 -4.79 -18.33
C GLU A 99 18.59 -5.11 -19.17
N HIS A 100 17.80 -4.09 -19.54
CA HIS A 100 16.50 -4.23 -20.25
C HIS A 100 15.51 -5.18 -19.54
N GLU A 101 15.71 -5.40 -18.24
CA GLU A 101 14.85 -6.27 -17.45
C GLU A 101 13.63 -5.49 -16.95
N LEU A 102 12.44 -5.95 -17.34
CA LEU A 102 11.19 -5.45 -16.78
C LEU A 102 11.16 -5.76 -15.28
N THR A 103 11.29 -4.71 -14.47
CA THR A 103 11.10 -4.82 -13.01
C THR A 103 9.62 -4.72 -12.67
N THR A 104 9.22 -5.36 -11.59
CA THR A 104 7.89 -5.19 -10.99
C THR A 104 7.61 -3.73 -10.61
N GLY A 105 8.64 -2.96 -10.24
CA GLY A 105 8.58 -1.51 -10.09
C GLY A 105 8.13 -0.79 -11.38
N ALA A 106 8.63 -1.20 -12.54
CA ALA A 106 8.20 -0.65 -13.84
C ALA A 106 6.73 -1.00 -14.13
N LEU A 107 6.29 -2.24 -13.85
CA LEU A 107 4.89 -2.63 -14.01
C LEU A 107 3.96 -1.84 -13.07
N LYS A 108 4.36 -1.59 -11.82
CA LYS A 108 3.63 -0.74 -10.87
C LYS A 108 3.50 0.69 -11.41
N ALA A 109 4.58 1.23 -11.98
CA ALA A 109 4.56 2.56 -12.60
C ALA A 109 3.62 2.62 -13.82
N ILE A 110 3.63 1.61 -14.69
CA ILE A 110 2.71 1.55 -15.84
C ILE A 110 1.25 1.50 -15.36
N GLY A 111 0.94 0.67 -14.36
CA GLY A 111 -0.39 0.61 -13.76
C GLY A 111 -0.82 1.94 -13.14
N GLY A 112 0.09 2.61 -12.41
CA GLY A 112 -0.14 3.94 -11.85
C GLY A 112 -0.36 5.01 -12.92
N ALA A 113 0.40 4.99 -14.01
CA ALA A 113 0.26 5.91 -15.14
C ALA A 113 -1.09 5.73 -15.84
N PHE A 114 -1.51 4.49 -16.09
CA PHE A 114 -2.82 4.22 -16.68
C PHE A 114 -3.96 4.80 -15.82
N LEU A 115 -3.91 4.59 -14.51
CA LEU A 115 -4.93 5.11 -13.59
C LEU A 115 -4.92 6.64 -13.51
N ALA A 116 -3.75 7.26 -13.42
CA ALA A 116 -3.62 8.71 -13.44
C ALA A 116 -4.20 9.30 -14.73
N LEU A 117 -3.86 8.71 -15.88
CA LEU A 117 -4.37 9.14 -17.19
C LEU A 117 -5.89 9.11 -17.22
N MET A 118 -6.52 8.02 -16.75
CA MET A 118 -7.98 7.86 -16.73
C MET A 118 -8.68 8.88 -15.83
N LEU A 119 -8.01 9.37 -14.79
CA LEU A 119 -8.54 10.39 -13.88
C LEU A 119 -8.40 11.81 -14.44
N THR A 120 -7.38 12.06 -15.27
CA THR A 120 -7.00 13.39 -15.74
C THR A 120 -7.22 13.62 -17.23
N VAL A 121 -8.01 12.77 -17.92
CA VAL A 121 -8.24 12.87 -19.38
C VAL A 121 -8.72 14.26 -19.81
N LYS A 122 -9.51 14.92 -18.96
CA LYS A 122 -10.09 16.25 -19.23
C LYS A 122 -9.31 17.39 -18.60
N GLU A 123 -8.22 17.08 -17.90
CA GLU A 123 -7.41 18.04 -17.17
C GLU A 123 -6.13 18.35 -17.96
N PRO A 124 -5.47 19.49 -17.68
CA PRO A 124 -4.17 19.77 -18.25
C PRO A 124 -3.11 18.71 -17.90
N PHE A 125 -2.12 18.52 -18.78
CA PHE A 125 -1.11 17.46 -18.65
C PHE A 125 -0.32 17.46 -17.32
N TRP A 126 -0.15 18.62 -16.67
CA TRP A 126 0.52 18.66 -15.37
C TRP A 126 -0.29 17.99 -14.24
N TYR A 127 -1.62 17.91 -14.34
CA TYR A 127 -2.43 17.11 -13.42
C TYR A 127 -2.08 15.63 -13.52
N PHE A 128 -1.94 15.12 -14.75
CA PHE A 128 -1.51 13.75 -15.00
C PHE A 128 -0.17 13.46 -14.31
N ILE A 129 0.83 14.33 -14.47
CA ILE A 129 2.16 14.15 -13.86
C ILE A 129 2.04 14.07 -12.34
N VAL A 130 1.33 15.01 -11.72
CA VAL A 130 1.20 15.08 -10.26
C VAL A 130 0.44 13.87 -9.72
N ASP A 131 -0.66 13.47 -10.37
CA ASP A 131 -1.48 12.34 -9.94
C ASP A 131 -0.75 11.00 -10.14
N PHE A 132 -0.01 10.85 -11.23
CA PHE A 132 0.89 9.72 -11.47
C PHE A 132 1.94 9.60 -10.37
N LEU A 133 2.65 10.68 -10.08
CA LEU A 133 3.68 10.71 -9.03
C LEU A 133 3.09 10.42 -7.66
N LEU A 134 1.91 10.96 -7.35
CA LEU A 134 1.23 10.73 -6.08
C LEU A 134 0.89 9.24 -5.88
N ILE A 135 0.41 8.57 -6.93
CA ILE A 135 0.11 7.14 -6.89
C ILE A 135 1.40 6.31 -6.76
N VAL A 136 2.38 6.50 -7.65
CA VAL A 136 3.58 5.65 -7.70
C VAL A 136 4.47 5.87 -6.48
N LEU A 137 4.66 7.12 -6.05
CA LEU A 137 5.42 7.41 -4.83
C LEU A 137 4.65 6.96 -3.58
N GLY A 138 3.32 7.01 -3.58
CA GLY A 138 2.51 6.47 -2.48
C GLY A 138 2.69 4.96 -2.31
N ILE A 139 2.66 4.21 -3.41
CA ILE A 139 2.94 2.76 -3.46
C ILE A 139 4.33 2.46 -2.86
N ASN A 140 5.37 3.11 -3.39
CA ASN A 140 6.73 2.91 -2.92
C ASN A 140 6.92 3.35 -1.46
N PHE A 141 6.29 4.45 -1.04
CA PHE A 141 6.34 4.96 0.32
C PHE A 141 5.84 3.91 1.32
N MET A 142 4.67 3.31 1.09
CA MET A 142 4.17 2.28 1.98
C MET A 142 5.03 1.02 1.98
N ASN A 143 5.63 0.66 0.84
CA ASN A 143 6.54 -0.47 0.77
C ASN A 143 7.82 -0.26 1.61
N LEU A 144 8.33 0.97 1.70
CA LEU A 144 9.49 1.30 2.56
C LEU A 144 9.23 1.06 4.05
N PHE A 145 7.97 1.10 4.50
CA PHE A 145 7.60 0.80 5.87
C PHE A 145 7.37 -0.69 6.13
N ASP A 146 7.16 -1.53 5.10
CA ASP A 146 6.88 -2.97 5.25
C ASP A 146 8.16 -3.82 5.47
N LEU A 147 9.07 -3.33 6.32
CA LEU A 147 10.33 -4.00 6.68
C LEU A 147 10.29 -4.64 8.06
N ARG A 148 9.34 -4.26 8.90
CA ARG A 148 9.14 -4.84 10.23
C ARG A 148 7.65 -4.92 10.56
N PRO A 149 7.24 -5.91 11.36
CA PRO A 149 5.83 -6.16 11.61
C PRO A 149 5.12 -4.95 12.21
N GLY A 150 3.98 -4.61 11.64
CA GLY A 150 3.07 -3.55 12.05
C GLY A 150 3.42 -2.15 11.60
N ARG A 151 4.60 -1.90 11.01
CA ARG A 151 5.01 -0.54 10.60
C ARG A 151 4.10 0.03 9.52
N ALA A 152 3.96 -0.67 8.40
CA ALA A 152 3.12 -0.23 7.29
C ALA A 152 1.68 0.00 7.76
N GLY A 153 1.10 -0.92 8.53
CA GLY A 153 -0.25 -0.75 9.07
C GLY A 153 -0.41 0.46 10.00
N LYS A 154 0.55 0.72 10.91
CA LYS A 154 0.53 1.91 11.77
C LYS A 154 0.60 3.21 10.96
N VAL A 155 1.53 3.29 10.01
CA VAL A 155 1.68 4.47 9.14
C VAL A 155 0.42 4.71 8.33
N PHE A 156 -0.15 3.65 7.76
CA PHE A 156 -1.40 3.74 7.01
C PHE A 156 -2.56 4.22 7.88
N ILE A 157 -2.72 3.69 9.10
CA ILE A 157 -3.77 4.14 10.02
C ILE A 157 -3.58 5.62 10.35
N LEU A 158 -2.37 6.06 10.68
CA LEU A 158 -2.11 7.46 11.03
C LEU A 158 -2.46 8.40 9.88
N ILE A 159 -1.91 8.16 8.70
CA ILE A 159 -2.15 9.00 7.51
C ILE A 159 -3.63 8.91 7.09
N GLY A 160 -4.18 7.69 7.10
CA GLY A 160 -5.56 7.42 6.71
C GLY A 160 -6.57 8.09 7.63
N LEU A 161 -6.33 8.14 8.94
CA LEU A 161 -7.18 8.87 9.87
C LEU A 161 -7.09 10.38 9.66
N ILE A 162 -5.89 10.94 9.43
CA ILE A 162 -5.72 12.37 9.15
C ILE A 162 -6.52 12.77 7.90
N ILE A 163 -6.37 12.02 6.80
CA ILE A 163 -7.12 12.27 5.57
C ILE A 163 -8.61 12.03 5.78
N GLY A 164 -8.98 10.91 6.44
CA GLY A 164 -10.36 10.53 6.70
C GLY A 164 -11.13 11.57 7.50
N ILE A 165 -10.51 12.13 8.54
CA ILE A 165 -11.10 13.21 9.35
C ILE A 165 -11.14 14.51 8.57
N SER A 166 -10.09 14.86 7.83
CA SER A 166 -10.03 16.13 7.08
C SER A 166 -11.05 16.19 5.94
N TYR A 167 -11.41 15.04 5.35
CA TYR A 167 -12.26 14.94 4.18
C TYR A 167 -13.53 14.10 4.41
N PHE A 168 -13.98 13.99 5.67
CA PHE A 168 -15.09 13.10 6.05
C PHE A 168 -16.41 13.37 5.30
N ASN A 169 -16.63 14.61 4.85
CA ASN A 169 -17.82 15.02 4.10
C ASN A 169 -17.79 14.62 2.61
N TYR A 170 -16.64 14.20 2.08
CA TYR A 170 -16.50 13.84 0.67
C TYR A 170 -16.85 12.36 0.48
N PRO A 171 -17.80 11.99 -0.39
CA PRO A 171 -18.18 10.58 -0.60
C PRO A 171 -16.99 9.69 -1.00
N ALA A 172 -16.01 10.26 -1.73
CA ALA A 172 -14.79 9.59 -2.14
C ALA A 172 -13.87 9.19 -0.97
N VAL A 173 -14.09 9.64 0.27
CA VAL A 173 -13.30 9.19 1.43
C VAL A 173 -13.66 7.76 1.86
N THR A 174 -14.78 7.21 1.37
CA THR A 174 -15.31 5.91 1.78
C THR A 174 -14.33 4.75 1.56
N PHE A 175 -13.52 4.78 0.49
CA PHE A 175 -12.47 3.76 0.25
C PHE A 175 -11.45 3.70 1.37
N LEU A 176 -11.11 4.87 1.91
CA LEU A 176 -10.12 4.98 2.98
C LEU A 176 -10.67 4.37 4.26
N PHE A 177 -11.94 4.62 4.59
CA PHE A 177 -12.60 3.97 5.72
C PHE A 177 -12.78 2.45 5.53
N LEU A 178 -13.04 2.00 4.30
CA LEU A 178 -13.03 0.57 3.96
C LEU A 178 -11.67 -0.05 4.30
N ALA A 179 -10.58 0.56 3.81
CA ALA A 179 -9.21 0.11 4.04
C ALA A 179 -8.79 0.20 5.53
N LEU A 180 -9.15 1.28 6.23
CA LEU A 180 -8.92 1.43 7.67
C LEU A 180 -9.62 0.31 8.47
N GLY A 181 -10.83 -0.06 8.09
CA GLY A 181 -11.56 -1.17 8.71
C GLY A 181 -10.85 -2.51 8.52
N ILE A 182 -10.32 -2.77 7.33
CA ILE A 182 -9.54 -3.98 7.03
C ILE A 182 -8.24 -4.00 7.84
N ILE A 183 -7.47 -2.91 7.79
CA ILE A 183 -6.17 -2.84 8.46
C ILE A 183 -6.31 -2.91 9.97
N SER A 184 -7.34 -2.32 10.55
CA SER A 184 -7.61 -2.45 11.99
C SER A 184 -7.85 -3.90 12.43
N ALA A 185 -8.45 -4.74 11.57
CA ALA A 185 -8.65 -6.17 11.85
C ALA A 185 -7.39 -7.01 11.61
N TYR A 186 -6.59 -6.64 10.61
CA TYR A 186 -5.37 -7.36 10.20
C TYR A 186 -4.17 -7.06 11.11
N LEU A 187 -3.99 -5.79 11.49
CA LEU A 187 -2.81 -5.27 12.18
C LEU A 187 -2.42 -6.05 13.45
N PRO A 188 -3.34 -6.57 14.30
CA PRO A 188 -2.95 -7.35 15.47
C PRO A 188 -2.19 -8.64 15.16
N LEU A 189 -2.42 -9.27 13.99
CA LEU A 189 -1.67 -10.47 13.58
C LEU A 189 -0.29 -10.08 13.04
N ASP A 190 -0.24 -9.02 12.25
CA ASP A 190 0.98 -8.48 11.69
C ASP A 190 1.91 -7.97 12.80
N LEU A 191 1.42 -7.21 13.78
CA LEU A 191 2.19 -6.77 14.96
C LEU A 191 2.83 -7.92 15.73
N LYS A 192 2.11 -9.03 15.90
CA LYS A 192 2.59 -10.24 16.58
C LYS A 192 3.55 -11.07 15.70
N ALA A 193 3.87 -10.58 14.50
CA ALA A 193 4.63 -11.26 13.46
C ALA A 193 4.10 -12.66 13.15
N LYS A 194 2.77 -12.83 13.12
CA LYS A 194 2.11 -14.10 12.74
C LYS A 194 1.84 -14.22 11.24
N VAL A 195 2.03 -13.13 10.51
CA VAL A 195 1.83 -13.01 9.06
C VAL A 195 2.72 -11.87 8.57
N MET A 196 3.22 -11.96 7.35
CA MET A 196 3.80 -10.81 6.64
C MET A 196 2.77 -10.21 5.70
N MET A 197 2.59 -8.89 5.75
CA MET A 197 1.78 -8.15 4.79
C MET A 197 2.28 -8.39 3.36
N GLY A 198 3.57 -8.20 3.12
CA GLY A 198 4.21 -8.39 1.84
C GLY A 198 3.82 -7.32 0.83
N ASP A 199 4.44 -7.40 -0.35
CA ASP A 199 4.19 -6.49 -1.45
C ASP A 199 2.72 -6.56 -1.91
N ALA A 200 2.06 -7.72 -1.76
CA ALA A 200 0.63 -7.88 -2.03
C ALA A 200 -0.27 -6.94 -1.19
N GLY A 201 0.19 -6.50 -0.01
CA GLY A 201 -0.57 -5.60 0.86
C GLY A 201 -0.01 -4.18 0.93
N SER A 202 1.32 -4.03 1.04
CA SER A 202 1.96 -2.72 1.19
C SER A 202 1.71 -1.83 -0.03
N ASN A 203 1.77 -2.39 -1.24
CA ASN A 203 1.48 -1.67 -2.48
C ASN A 203 0.01 -1.23 -2.55
N VAL A 204 -0.92 -2.07 -2.07
CA VAL A 204 -2.34 -1.73 -1.99
C VAL A 204 -2.57 -0.55 -1.05
N LEU A 205 -1.94 -0.54 0.13
CA LEU A 205 -2.04 0.59 1.06
C LEU A 205 -1.51 1.88 0.46
N GLY A 206 -0.36 1.81 -0.22
CA GLY A 206 0.23 2.98 -0.85
C GLY A 206 -0.60 3.50 -2.03
N PHE A 207 -1.17 2.59 -2.82
CA PHE A 207 -2.14 2.95 -3.86
C PHE A 207 -3.36 3.66 -3.26
N ILE A 208 -3.94 3.14 -2.18
CA ILE A 208 -5.14 3.74 -1.56
C ILE A 208 -4.85 5.15 -1.05
N LEU A 209 -3.68 5.38 -0.43
CA LEU A 209 -3.27 6.73 -0.02
C LEU A 209 -3.08 7.66 -1.22
N GLY A 210 -2.37 7.21 -2.24
CA GLY A 210 -2.14 7.99 -3.46
C GLY A 210 -3.45 8.34 -4.18
N TYR A 211 -4.31 7.33 -4.40
CA TYR A 211 -5.62 7.47 -5.03
C TYR A 211 -6.55 8.40 -4.23
N SER A 212 -6.55 8.28 -2.90
CA SER A 212 -7.29 9.19 -2.01
C SER A 212 -6.77 10.63 -2.16
N GLY A 213 -5.45 10.82 -2.24
CA GLY A 213 -4.87 12.12 -2.51
C GLY A 213 -5.28 12.69 -3.88
N VAL A 214 -5.36 11.85 -4.92
CA VAL A 214 -5.83 12.27 -6.25
C VAL A 214 -7.27 12.77 -6.20
N LEU A 215 -8.17 12.09 -5.47
CA LEU A 215 -9.59 12.43 -5.43
C LEU A 215 -9.94 13.56 -4.45
N LEU A 216 -9.19 13.71 -3.37
CA LEU A 216 -9.58 14.57 -2.24
C LEU A 216 -8.79 15.88 -2.19
N PHE A 217 -7.52 15.88 -2.61
CA PHE A 217 -6.66 17.03 -2.40
C PHE A 217 -6.83 18.09 -3.49
N SER A 218 -6.77 19.36 -3.08
CA SER A 218 -6.56 20.45 -4.03
C SER A 218 -5.20 20.29 -4.72
N PHE A 219 -5.06 20.82 -5.94
CA PHE A 219 -3.81 20.71 -6.71
C PHE A 219 -2.59 21.19 -5.93
N LYS A 220 -2.71 22.29 -5.17
CA LYS A 220 -1.63 22.80 -4.30
C LYS A 220 -1.18 21.79 -3.24
N VAL A 221 -2.14 21.11 -2.60
CA VAL A 221 -1.85 20.07 -1.61
C VAL A 221 -1.22 18.85 -2.29
N LYS A 222 -1.70 18.44 -3.47
CA LYS A 222 -1.09 17.34 -4.24
C LYS A 222 0.39 17.61 -4.54
N VAL A 223 0.72 18.81 -5.02
CA VAL A 223 2.12 19.21 -5.29
C VAL A 223 2.95 19.17 -4.01
N GLY A 224 2.44 19.71 -2.91
CA GLY A 224 3.14 19.66 -1.61
C GLY A 224 3.45 18.24 -1.15
N VAL A 225 2.49 17.32 -1.29
CA VAL A 225 2.67 15.90 -0.95
C VAL A 225 3.66 15.21 -1.89
N VAL A 226 3.61 15.46 -3.20
CA VAL A 226 4.58 14.93 -4.15
C VAL A 226 6.00 15.40 -3.82
N VAL A 227 6.19 16.70 -3.54
CA VAL A 227 7.49 17.24 -3.13
C VAL A 227 7.98 16.55 -1.86
N PHE A 228 7.13 16.40 -0.84
CA PHE A 228 7.47 15.67 0.37
C PHE A 228 7.88 14.23 0.08
N LEU A 229 7.11 13.50 -0.72
CA LEU A 229 7.40 12.11 -1.07
C LEU A 229 8.71 11.97 -1.84
N ILE A 230 9.01 12.87 -2.78
CA ILE A 230 10.29 12.88 -3.51
C ILE A 230 11.44 13.07 -2.53
N LEU A 231 11.38 14.09 -1.67
CA LEU A 231 12.42 14.37 -0.68
C LEU A 231 12.60 13.20 0.29
N PHE A 232 11.50 12.59 0.73
CA PHE A 232 11.53 11.40 1.57
C PHE A 232 12.26 10.24 0.89
N HIS A 233 11.94 9.93 -0.37
CA HIS A 233 12.61 8.87 -1.11
C HIS A 233 14.11 9.14 -1.26
N LEU A 234 14.49 10.35 -1.66
CA LEU A 234 15.90 10.76 -1.76
C LEU A 234 16.65 10.62 -0.43
N PHE A 235 15.98 10.92 0.68
CA PHE A 235 16.54 10.74 2.02
C PHE A 235 16.71 9.25 2.36
N THR A 236 15.71 8.42 2.09
CA THR A 236 15.76 6.97 2.38
C THR A 236 16.72 6.18 1.49
N GLU A 237 17.14 6.72 0.35
CA GLU A 237 18.25 6.14 -0.43
C GLU A 237 19.58 6.22 0.32
N LYS A 238 19.79 7.29 1.09
CA LYS A 238 21.05 7.53 1.80
C LYS A 238 21.03 6.99 3.23
N TYR A 239 19.85 6.99 3.86
CA TYR A 239 19.70 6.64 5.27
C TYR A 239 18.68 5.53 5.48
N SER A 240 19.04 4.53 6.28
CA SER A 240 18.13 3.45 6.67
C SER A 240 17.07 3.96 7.63
N LEU A 241 15.79 3.92 7.22
CA LEU A 241 14.65 4.22 8.10
C LEU A 241 14.68 3.41 9.40
N THR A 242 15.07 2.14 9.30
CA THR A 242 15.15 1.25 10.46
C THR A 242 16.16 1.73 11.48
N GLU A 243 17.30 2.25 11.02
CA GLU A 243 18.36 2.75 11.88
C GLU A 243 17.96 4.08 12.53
N ILE A 244 17.31 4.97 11.77
CA ILE A 244 16.76 6.23 12.29
C ILE A 244 15.73 5.98 13.39
N ILE A 245 14.81 5.04 13.16
CA ILE A 245 13.77 4.69 14.14
C ILE A 245 14.42 4.13 15.41
N LYS A 246 15.42 3.24 15.27
CA LYS A 246 16.12 2.63 16.41
C LYS A 246 16.90 3.66 17.24
N ASN A 247 17.46 4.69 16.60
CA ASN A 247 18.28 5.71 17.27
C ASN A 247 17.47 6.88 17.86
N ASN A 248 16.14 6.88 17.71
CA ASN A 248 15.25 7.88 18.30
C ASN A 248 14.31 7.22 19.31
N ARG A 249 14.38 7.63 20.59
CA ARG A 249 13.60 7.03 21.69
C ARG A 249 12.09 7.03 21.44
N VAL A 250 11.55 8.12 20.92
CA VAL A 250 10.11 8.26 20.66
C VAL A 250 9.70 7.37 19.49
N LEU A 251 10.45 7.39 18.39
CA LEU A 251 10.15 6.55 17.22
C LEU A 251 10.30 5.07 17.53
N SER A 252 11.32 4.69 18.30
CA SER A 252 11.52 3.30 18.73
C SER A 252 10.36 2.81 19.61
N TYR A 253 9.92 3.63 20.58
CA TYR A 253 8.77 3.32 21.41
C TYR A 253 7.50 3.12 20.56
N LEU A 254 7.23 4.03 19.62
CA LEU A 254 6.08 3.92 18.72
C LEU A 254 6.19 2.69 17.78
N ASP A 255 7.39 2.34 17.33
CA ASP A 255 7.64 1.16 16.50
C ASP A 255 7.36 -0.14 17.26
N GLU A 256 7.75 -0.20 18.52
CA GLU A 256 7.57 -1.37 19.40
C GLU A 256 6.14 -1.49 19.95
N LEU A 257 5.39 -0.40 20.06
CA LEU A 257 4.03 -0.41 20.60
C LEU A 257 3.13 -1.47 19.94
N GLY A 258 2.67 -2.45 20.72
CA GLY A 258 1.77 -3.51 20.26
C GLY A 258 2.44 -4.75 19.63
N ARG A 259 3.77 -4.76 19.49
CA ARG A 259 4.56 -5.98 19.23
C ARG A 259 4.76 -6.77 20.53
#